data_AF-A0ABD5Y6W0-F1
#
_entry.id   AF-A0ABD5Y6W0-F1
#
_cell.length_a   1.000
_cell.length_b   1.000
_cell.length_c   1.000
_cell.angle_alpha   90.00
_cell.angle_beta   90.00
_cell.angle_gamma   90.00
#
_symmetry.space_group_name_H-M   'P 1'
#
loop_
_entity.id
_entity.type
_entity.pdbx_description
1 polymer ?
#
loop_
_entity_poly.entity_id
_entity_poly.type
_entity_poly.pdbx_seq_one_letter_code
_entity_poly.pdbx_strand_id
1 'polypeptide(L)' 'MTDSLDSDTDEYHPLLRPLVAVRSSFLNFVVALGVAMFATALAVSGPIAGILGVLGVSAIVYALFGELGLRAIGYK' A
#
# COMPACT_ATOMS: atom_id res chain seq x y z
N MET A 1 -33.01 -25.24 -21.09
CA MET A 1 -32.94 -25.38 -19.62
C MET A 1 -31.51 -25.73 -19.30
N THR A 2 -30.63 -24.72 -19.26
CA THR A 2 -29.26 -24.78 -18.75
C THR A 2 -28.73 -23.36 -18.60
N ASP A 3 -28.29 -23.07 -17.38
CA ASP A 3 -27.31 -22.06 -16.95
C ASP A 3 -27.65 -20.57 -17.03
N SER A 4 -28.46 -20.18 -16.04
CA SER A 4 -28.46 -18.87 -15.39
C SER A 4 -27.28 -18.72 -14.40
N LEU A 5 -26.04 -18.90 -14.84
CA LEU A 5 -24.85 -18.84 -13.97
C LEU A 5 -23.81 -17.80 -14.43
N ASP A 6 -24.23 -16.59 -14.84
CA ASP A 6 -23.27 -15.55 -15.22
C ASP A 6 -23.75 -14.12 -14.95
N SER A 7 -24.36 -13.85 -13.78
CA SER A 7 -24.76 -12.48 -13.44
C SER A 7 -24.45 -12.00 -12.01
N ASP A 8 -23.75 -12.78 -11.19
CA ASP A 8 -23.44 -12.40 -9.78
C ASP A 8 -21.99 -11.90 -9.59
N THR A 9 -21.17 -11.91 -10.64
CA THR A 9 -19.75 -11.51 -10.58
C THR A 9 -19.49 -10.03 -10.86
N ASP A 10 -20.45 -9.30 -11.44
CA ASP A 10 -20.29 -7.88 -11.76
C ASP A 10 -20.58 -6.93 -10.59
N GLU A 11 -21.28 -7.39 -9.55
CA GLU A 11 -21.67 -6.56 -8.41
C GLU A 11 -20.54 -6.33 -7.38
N TYR A 12 -19.46 -7.11 -7.46
CA TYR A 12 -18.24 -6.92 -6.66
C TYR A 12 -17.36 -5.76 -7.15
N HIS A 13 -17.44 -5.40 -8.44
CA HIS A 13 -16.60 -4.37 -9.05
C HIS A 13 -16.81 -2.93 -8.50
N PRO A 14 -18.03 -2.46 -8.19
CA PRO A 14 -18.24 -1.10 -7.69
C PRO A 14 -17.82 -0.90 -6.22
N LEU A 15 -17.85 -1.94 -5.37
CA LEU A 15 -17.43 -1.85 -3.97
C LEU A 15 -15.92 -2.03 -3.79
N LEU A 16 -15.26 -2.76 -4.69
CA LEU A 16 -13.80 -2.91 -4.69
C LEU A 16 -13.07 -1.64 -5.12
N ARG A 17 -13.66 -0.84 -6.03
CA ARG A 17 -13.09 0.45 -6.49
C ARG A 17 -12.75 1.44 -5.36
N PRO A 18 -13.67 1.80 -4.45
CA PRO A 18 -13.35 2.72 -3.35
C PRO A 18 -12.38 2.08 -2.37
N LEU A 19 -12.47 0.78 -2.12
CA LEU A 19 -11.56 0.08 -1.21
C LEU A 19 -10.11 0.09 -1.75
N VAL A 20 -9.94 -0.09 -3.07
CA VAL A 20 -8.66 0.03 -3.76
C VAL A 20 -8.14 1.48 -3.73
N ALA A 21 -9.01 2.47 -3.94
CA ALA A 21 -8.61 3.89 -3.89
C ALA A 21 -8.15 4.33 -2.49
N VAL A 22 -8.87 3.90 -1.44
CA VAL A 22 -8.49 4.14 -0.04
C VAL A 22 -7.18 3.44 0.28
N ARG A 23 -7.00 2.19 -0.18
CA ARG A 23 -5.77 1.41 0.04
C ARG A 23 -4.56 2.00 -0.69
N SER A 24 -4.73 2.46 -1.93
CA SER A 24 -3.69 3.15 -2.69
C SER A 24 -3.27 4.47 -2.01
N SER A 25 -4.24 5.25 -1.54
CA SER A 25 -3.96 6.48 -0.77
C SER A 25 -3.24 6.18 0.54
N PHE A 26 -3.61 5.09 1.22
CA PHE A 26 -2.92 4.63 2.43
C PHE A 26 -1.47 4.20 2.14
N LEU A 27 -1.21 3.47 1.05
CA LEU A 27 0.15 3.11 0.66
C LEU A 27 1.00 4.35 0.36
N ASN A 28 0.47 5.33 -0.37
CA ASN A 28 1.16 6.60 -0.61
C ASN A 28 1.47 7.35 0.69
N PHE A 29 0.53 7.35 1.64
CA PHE A 29 0.75 7.91 2.98
C PHE A 29 1.88 7.18 3.72
N VAL A 30 1.90 5.85 3.68
CA VAL A 30 2.96 5.04 4.30
C VAL A 30 4.32 5.30 3.66
N VAL A 31 4.40 5.45 2.33
CA VAL A 31 5.65 5.85 1.65
C VAL A 31 6.10 7.22 2.14
N ALA A 32 5.23 8.22 2.15
CA ALA A 32 5.57 9.57 2.58
C ALA A 32 6.06 9.59 4.04
N LEU A 33 5.40 8.84 4.93
CA LEU A 33 5.81 8.69 6.31
C LEU A 33 7.16 7.98 6.44
N GLY A 34 7.38 6.91 5.66
CA GLY A 34 8.65 6.18 5.63
C GLY A 34 9.82 7.07 5.18
N VAL A 35 9.61 7.85 4.12
CA VAL A 35 10.59 8.84 3.63
C VAL A 35 10.86 9.92 4.67
N ALA A 36 9.83 10.44 5.34
CA ALA A 36 9.99 11.43 6.39
C ALA A 36 10.77 10.89 7.61
N MET A 37 10.47 9.66 8.05
CA MET A 37 11.20 8.96 9.12
C MET A 37 12.66 8.70 8.73
N PHE A 38 12.91 8.30 7.49
CA PHE A 38 14.27 8.10 6.98
C PHE A 38 15.04 9.43 6.89
N ALA A 39 14.42 10.50 6.40
CA ALA A 39 15.03 11.82 6.35
C ALA A 39 15.35 12.37 7.75
N THR A 40 14.47 12.16 8.72
CA THR A 40 14.74 12.51 10.12
C THR A 40 15.83 11.63 10.73
N ALA A 41 15.92 10.35 10.35
CA ALA A 41 17.03 9.49 10.75
C ALA A 41 18.40 10.03 10.29
N LEU A 42 18.46 10.63 9.10
CA LEU A 42 19.69 11.27 8.59
C LEU A 42 20.05 12.57 9.33
N ALA A 43 19.06 13.25 9.89
CA ALA A 43 19.25 14.50 10.63
C ALA A 43 19.55 14.30 12.12
N VAL A 44 19.35 13.10 12.65
CA VAL A 44 19.56 12.75 14.06
C VAL A 44 20.77 11.81 14.18
N SER A 45 21.46 11.86 15.31
CA SER A 45 22.60 10.97 15.61
C SER A 45 22.30 10.11 16.85
N GLY A 46 22.92 8.93 16.90
CA GLY A 46 22.75 7.96 17.99
C GLY A 46 21.70 6.87 17.70
N PRO A 47 21.30 6.10 18.72
CA PRO A 47 20.46 4.89 18.55
C PRO A 47 19.09 5.18 17.90
N ILE A 48 18.56 6.38 18.13
CA ILE A 48 17.28 6.84 17.60
C ILE A 48 17.33 6.93 16.06
N ALA A 49 18.46 7.34 15.49
CA ALA A 49 18.67 7.37 14.05
C ALA A 49 18.55 5.97 13.44
N GLY A 50 19.12 4.95 14.09
CA GLY A 50 18.99 3.56 13.66
C GLY A 50 17.54 3.08 13.66
N ILE A 51 16.79 3.36 14.73
CA ILE A 51 15.38 2.97 14.86
C ILE A 51 14.53 3.64 13.77
N LEU A 52 14.68 4.95 13.59
CA LEU A 52 13.96 5.70 12.57
C LEU A 52 14.31 5.23 11.15
N GLY A 53 15.58 4.90 10.91
CA GLY A 53 16.03 4.35 9.64
C GLY A 53 15.39 3.00 9.33
N VAL A 54 15.37 2.07 10.29
CA VAL A 54 14.73 0.75 10.13
C VAL A 54 13.22 0.88 9.91
N LEU A 55 12.55 1.75 10.68
CA LEU A 55 11.11 2.01 10.51
C LEU A 55 10.80 2.63 9.14
N GLY A 56 11.62 3.60 8.70
CA GLY A 56 11.49 4.23 7.40
C GLY A 56 11.66 3.23 6.25
N VAL A 57 12.70 2.42 6.29
CA VAL A 57 12.95 1.37 5.29
C VAL A 57 11.82 0.33 5.30
N SER A 58 11.37 -0.11 6.48
CA SER A 58 10.29 -1.09 6.60
C SER A 58 8.97 -0.57 6.02
N ALA A 59 8.67 0.72 6.21
CA ALA A 59 7.50 1.37 5.62
C ALA A 59 7.58 1.42 4.09
N ILE A 60 8.76 1.72 3.54
CA ILE A 60 8.99 1.72 2.07
C ILE A 60 8.83 0.31 1.50
N VAL A 61 9.41 -0.70 2.16
CA VAL A 61 9.28 -2.11 1.75
C VAL A 61 7.82 -2.55 1.79
N TYR A 62 7.10 -2.24 2.87
CA TYR A 62 5.67 -2.52 2.98
C TYR A 62 4.88 -1.89 1.83
N ALA A 63 5.17 -0.63 1.51
CA ALA A 63 4.49 0.06 0.43
C ALA A 63 4.76 -0.55 -0.95
N LEU A 64 6.01 -0.94 -1.23
CA LEU A 64 6.39 -1.64 -2.46
C LEU A 64 5.64 -2.97 -2.61
N PHE A 65 5.56 -3.77 -1.54
CA PHE A 65 4.78 -5.01 -1.56
C PHE A 65 3.28 -4.75 -1.74
N GLY A 66 2.76 -3.68 -1.14
CA GLY A 66 1.37 -3.25 -1.33
C GLY A 66 1.07 -2.84 -2.77
N GLU A 67 1.97 -2.08 -3.41
CA GLU A 67 1.82 -1.66 -4.82
C GLU A 67 1.96 -2.84 -5.78
N LEU A 68 2.90 -3.75 -5.52
CA LEU A 68 3.05 -4.99 -6.30
C LEU A 68 1.81 -5.89 -6.19
N GLY A 69 1.21 -5.99 -5.00
CA GLY A 69 -0.06 -6.69 -4.80
C GLY A 69 -1.20 -6.06 -5.60
N LEU A 70 -1.28 -4.73 -5.67
CA LEU A 70 -2.27 -4.03 -6.48
C LEU A 70 -2.09 -4.30 -7.98
N ARG A 71 -0.84 -4.22 -8.47
CA ARG A 71 -0.51 -4.54 -9.87
C ARG A 71 -0.80 -5.99 -10.22
N ALA A 72 -0.54 -6.94 -9.33
CA ALA A 72 -0.80 -8.36 -9.55
C ALA A 72 -2.30 -8.68 -9.69
N ILE A 73 -3.17 -7.88 -9.06
CA ILE A 73 -4.64 -8.03 -9.14
C ILE A 73 -5.22 -7.22 -10.33
N GLY A 74 -4.37 -6.65 -11.20
CA GLY A 74 -4.79 -5.96 -12.42
C GLY A 74 -5.28 -4.52 -12.21
N TYR A 75 -5.12 -3.97 -10.99
CA TYR A 75 -5.39 -2.56 -10.72
C TYR A 75 -4.14 -1.73 -11.01
N LYS A 76 -4.25 -0.78 -11.95
CA LYS A 76 -3.21 0.18 -12.33
C LYS A 76 -3.42 1.52 -11.63
#